data_AF-A0A8E1WJE5-F1
#
_entry.id   AF-A0A8E1WJE5-F1
#
_cell.length_a   1.000
_cell.length_b   1.000
_cell.length_c   1.000
_cell.angle_alpha   90.00
_cell.angle_beta   90.00
_cell.angle_gamma   90.00
#
_symmetry.space_group_name_H-M   'P 1'
#
loop_
_entity.id
_entity.type
_entity.pdbx_description
1 polymer ?
#
loop_
_entity_poly.entity_id
_entity_poly.type
_entity_poly.pdbx_seq_one_letter_code
_entity_poly.pdbx_strand_id
1 'polypeptide(L)'
;MTDQLTTGAPASQPTNATPTAPNPDPAATPAPASSAPAPAADPAADAALQSFREQLAGGDAAMMKQLERYKSADDISKAFREGYKNAKNGGKLVELTDRSTPEEVKAYREANGIPDDATKYPGDFRDGFEVTDADKAILSDFKAAMHERNVPPKVAAAALDWYQDFAATQAQDLNAQLAKVAGETQKSLRAEWGGDYDGQIGAAQELMKAHLGEDGFGQMMGLRLMDGSRLQDSLPFVKMMATIGADYYGSTAILTGDIEAAGKTLEAQKQDLLALRVSDPEKFKSDDVQGKLTKIYAQLEKVSARK
;
A
#
# COMPACT_ATOMS: atom_id res chain seq x y z
N MET A 1 -13.44 14.10 67.43
CA MET A 1 -14.87 14.45 67.43
C MET A 1 -15.49 13.73 66.24
N THR A 2 -16.01 12.49 66.39
CA THR A 2 -17.38 12.14 66.86
C THR A 2 -18.46 12.86 66.03
N ASP A 3 -19.51 12.26 65.48
CA ASP A 3 -20.14 10.93 65.51
C ASP A 3 -21.18 10.97 64.34
N GLN A 4 -21.24 9.99 63.44
CA GLN A 4 -22.21 8.88 63.37
C GLN A 4 -23.70 9.19 63.17
N LEU A 5 -24.30 8.52 62.18
CA LEU A 5 -25.43 7.58 62.29
C LEU A 5 -25.72 6.98 60.88
N THR A 6 -25.25 5.78 60.50
CA THR A 6 -25.84 4.42 60.65
C THR A 6 -27.37 4.34 60.44
N THR A 7 -27.89 3.59 59.47
CA THR A 7 -28.19 2.13 59.59
C THR A 7 -28.67 1.53 58.25
N GLY A 8 -28.39 0.24 58.01
CA GLY A 8 -29.26 -0.64 57.19
C GLY A 8 -28.61 -1.45 56.03
N ALA A 9 -27.97 -2.57 56.35
CA ALA A 9 -27.67 -3.70 55.43
C ALA A 9 -28.93 -4.61 55.24
N PRO A 10 -28.98 -5.69 54.40
CA PRO A 10 -27.84 -6.40 53.80
C PRO A 10 -28.01 -7.04 52.38
N ALA A 11 -26.87 -7.54 51.89
CA ALA A 11 -26.64 -8.79 51.13
C ALA A 11 -27.29 -9.02 49.74
N SER A 12 -26.42 -9.15 48.73
CA SER A 12 -26.39 -10.32 47.83
C SER A 12 -25.00 -10.43 47.19
N GLN A 13 -24.23 -11.42 47.64
CA GLN A 13 -23.00 -11.88 47.00
C GLN A 13 -23.36 -12.75 45.77
N PRO A 14 -22.51 -12.78 44.73
CA PRO A 14 -22.63 -13.76 43.66
C PRO A 14 -22.21 -15.14 44.18
N THR A 15 -23.06 -16.15 43.98
CA THR A 15 -22.82 -17.52 44.40
C THR A 15 -21.69 -18.17 43.60
N ASN A 16 -20.86 -18.86 44.36
CA ASN A 16 -19.70 -19.65 43.95
C ASN A 16 -20.03 -20.76 42.96
N ALA A 17 -19.10 -20.95 42.02
CA ALA A 17 -18.85 -22.20 41.34
C ALA A 17 -18.39 -23.29 42.34
N THR A 18 -18.75 -24.54 42.09
CA THR A 18 -18.04 -25.71 42.63
C THR A 18 -17.96 -26.78 41.53
N PRO A 19 -16.81 -27.45 41.37
CA PRO A 19 -16.48 -28.30 40.23
C PRO A 19 -16.77 -29.77 40.51
N THR A 20 -16.99 -30.56 39.45
CA THR A 20 -16.96 -32.02 39.55
C THR A 20 -16.32 -32.64 38.31
N ALA A 21 -15.25 -33.38 38.55
CA ALA A 21 -14.71 -34.47 37.71
C ALA A 21 -14.44 -35.66 38.67
N PRO A 22 -14.21 -36.92 38.23
CA PRO A 22 -14.02 -37.42 36.87
C PRO A 22 -14.80 -38.73 36.50
N ASN A 23 -14.59 -39.14 35.24
CA ASN A 23 -15.01 -40.34 34.47
C ASN A 23 -14.93 -41.71 35.20
N PRO A 24 -15.56 -42.82 34.71
CA PRO A 24 -15.18 -43.43 33.42
C PRO A 24 -16.30 -44.15 32.58
N ASP A 25 -16.08 -44.18 31.26
CA ASP A 25 -16.61 -45.17 30.29
C ASP A 25 -15.94 -46.55 30.58
N PRO A 26 -16.47 -47.75 30.21
CA PRO A 26 -17.02 -48.06 28.87
C PRO A 26 -18.20 -49.04 28.82
N ALA A 27 -19.18 -48.86 27.93
CA ALA A 27 -19.95 -49.99 27.37
C ALA A 27 -20.61 -49.69 26.02
N ALA A 28 -20.08 -50.37 25.00
CA ALA A 28 -20.60 -50.67 23.67
C ALA A 28 -22.07 -50.28 23.36
N THR A 29 -22.22 -49.40 22.36
CA THR A 29 -23.44 -49.23 21.58
C THR A 29 -23.78 -50.54 20.83
N PRO A 30 -24.96 -51.16 21.02
CA PRO A 30 -25.43 -52.20 20.12
C PRO A 30 -25.88 -51.56 18.80
N ALA A 31 -25.51 -52.22 17.70
CA ALA A 31 -25.89 -51.88 16.32
C ALA A 31 -27.41 -51.64 16.16
N PRO A 32 -27.83 -50.75 15.24
CA PRO A 32 -29.25 -50.59 14.94
C PRO A 32 -29.80 -51.89 14.36
N ALA A 33 -30.85 -52.39 15.01
CA ALA A 33 -31.58 -53.57 14.58
C ALA A 33 -32.09 -53.39 13.14
N SER A 34 -31.76 -54.40 12.34
CA SER A 34 -32.26 -54.64 11.00
C SER A 34 -33.79 -54.76 10.98
N SER A 35 -34.38 -54.17 9.94
CA SER A 35 -35.59 -54.60 9.22
C SER A 35 -36.88 -54.77 10.01
N ALA A 36 -37.63 -53.66 10.14
CA ALA A 36 -39.08 -53.74 10.07
C ALA A 36 -39.47 -54.08 8.61
N PRO A 37 -40.39 -55.02 8.37
CA PRO A 37 -40.80 -55.39 7.01
C PRO A 37 -41.49 -54.20 6.34
N ALA A 38 -41.07 -53.91 5.11
CA ALA A 38 -41.73 -52.94 4.25
C ALA A 38 -43.24 -53.26 4.18
N PRO A 39 -44.14 -52.27 4.31
CA PRO A 39 -45.54 -52.50 3.98
C PRO A 39 -45.59 -52.96 2.53
N ALA A 40 -46.28 -54.07 2.27
CA ALA A 40 -46.51 -54.58 0.93
C ALA A 40 -47.03 -53.43 0.06
N ALA A 41 -46.37 -53.22 -1.09
CA ALA A 41 -46.78 -52.24 -2.08
C ALA A 41 -48.25 -52.50 -2.42
N ASP A 42 -49.13 -51.56 -2.10
CA ASP A 42 -50.50 -51.57 -2.58
C ASP A 42 -50.43 -51.28 -4.09
N PRO A 43 -50.76 -52.25 -4.96
CA PRO A 43 -50.67 -52.07 -6.41
C PRO A 43 -51.53 -50.90 -6.89
N ALA A 44 -52.59 -50.56 -6.15
CA ALA A 44 -53.45 -49.42 -6.44
C ALA A 44 -52.76 -48.08 -6.11
N ALA A 45 -51.95 -48.03 -5.05
CA ALA A 45 -51.19 -46.83 -4.67
C ALA A 45 -50.04 -46.56 -5.66
N ASP A 46 -49.37 -47.62 -6.12
CA ASP A 46 -48.32 -47.51 -7.15
C ASP A 46 -48.90 -47.07 -8.51
N ALA A 47 -50.03 -47.64 -8.93
CA ALA A 47 -50.73 -47.24 -10.14
C ALA A 47 -51.23 -45.79 -10.08
N ALA A 48 -51.74 -45.36 -8.92
CA ALA A 48 -52.17 -43.98 -8.70
C ALA A 48 -51.00 -42.99 -8.75
N LEU A 49 -49.85 -43.34 -8.16
CA LEU A 49 -48.64 -42.51 -8.21
C LEU A 49 -48.08 -42.43 -9.63
N GLN A 50 -48.08 -43.53 -10.38
CA GLN A 50 -47.67 -43.55 -11.78
C GLN A 50 -48.56 -42.64 -12.64
N SER A 51 -49.89 -42.78 -12.51
CA SER A 51 -50.85 -41.92 -13.22
C SER A 51 -50.67 -40.43 -12.87
N PHE A 52 -50.36 -40.13 -11.60
CA PHE A 52 -50.08 -38.76 -11.15
C PHE A 52 -48.80 -38.19 -11.76
N ARG A 53 -47.72 -38.99 -11.86
CA ARG A 53 -46.48 -38.57 -12.54
C ARG A 53 -46.72 -38.30 -14.03
N GLU A 54 -47.48 -39.16 -14.70
CA GLU A 54 -47.83 -38.99 -16.13
C GLU A 54 -48.62 -37.71 -16.37
N GLN A 55 -49.59 -37.41 -15.50
CA GLN A 55 -50.35 -36.16 -15.54
C GLN A 55 -49.47 -34.93 -15.32
N LEU A 56 -48.54 -34.98 -14.34
CA LEU A 56 -47.61 -33.89 -14.07
C LEU A 56 -46.56 -33.70 -15.19
N ALA A 57 -46.12 -34.80 -15.82
CA ALA A 57 -45.18 -34.75 -16.92
C ALA A 57 -45.81 -34.16 -18.19
N GLY A 58 -47.13 -34.28 -18.38
CA GLY A 58 -47.84 -33.68 -19.51
C GLY A 58 -47.33 -34.14 -20.88
N GLY A 59 -46.73 -35.34 -20.95
CA GLY A 59 -46.09 -35.88 -22.15
C GLY A 59 -44.60 -35.54 -22.33
N ASP A 60 -43.98 -34.80 -21.42
CA ASP A 60 -42.54 -34.51 -21.44
C ASP A 60 -41.74 -35.69 -20.85
N ALA A 61 -40.98 -36.38 -21.70
CA ALA A 61 -40.17 -37.54 -21.31
C ALA A 61 -39.03 -37.19 -20.32
N ALA A 62 -38.49 -35.97 -20.36
CA ALA A 62 -37.47 -35.53 -19.42
C ALA A 62 -38.08 -35.25 -18.05
N MET A 63 -39.25 -34.61 -18.02
CA MET A 63 -40.00 -34.38 -16.78
C MET A 63 -40.46 -35.71 -16.16
N MET A 64 -40.91 -36.66 -16.98
CA MET A 64 -41.29 -38.00 -16.51
C MET A 64 -40.11 -38.72 -15.83
N LYS A 65 -38.94 -38.72 -16.48
CA LYS A 65 -37.70 -39.31 -15.93
C LYS A 65 -37.26 -38.64 -14.62
N GLN A 66 -37.57 -37.36 -14.44
CA GLN A 66 -37.31 -36.65 -13.20
C GLN A 66 -38.31 -37.02 -12.10
N LEU A 67 -39.60 -37.14 -12.45
CA LEU A 67 -40.68 -37.49 -11.52
C LEU A 67 -40.61 -38.94 -11.03
N GLU A 68 -40.06 -39.86 -11.84
CA GLU A 68 -39.79 -41.26 -11.48
C GLU A 68 -38.80 -41.41 -10.30
N ARG A 69 -38.01 -40.38 -9.99
CA ARG A 69 -37.04 -40.39 -8.90
C ARG A 69 -37.69 -40.26 -7.51
N TYR A 70 -38.92 -39.75 -7.46
CA TYR A 70 -39.64 -39.53 -6.20
C TYR A 70 -40.50 -40.74 -5.87
N LYS A 71 -40.38 -41.26 -4.64
CA LYS A 71 -41.02 -42.52 -4.23
C LYS A 71 -42.46 -42.34 -3.75
N SER A 72 -42.92 -41.10 -3.61
CA SER A 72 -44.27 -40.77 -3.17
C SER A 72 -44.73 -39.40 -3.68
N ALA A 73 -46.03 -39.13 -3.63
CA ALA A 73 -46.59 -37.81 -3.93
C ALA A 73 -46.13 -36.73 -2.94
N ASP A 74 -45.86 -37.12 -1.67
CA ASP A 74 -45.32 -36.21 -0.66
C ASP A 74 -43.88 -35.78 -0.99
N ASP A 75 -43.05 -36.69 -1.50
CA ASP A 75 -41.68 -36.36 -1.94
C ASP A 75 -41.68 -35.38 -3.12
N ILE A 76 -42.62 -35.54 -4.06
CA ILE A 76 -42.81 -34.60 -5.17
C ILE A 76 -43.21 -33.21 -4.63
N SER A 77 -44.15 -33.17 -3.68
CA SER A 77 -44.60 -31.93 -3.03
C SER A 77 -43.48 -31.23 -2.24
N LYS A 78 -42.64 -31.99 -1.53
CA LYS A 78 -41.47 -31.46 -0.81
C LYS A 78 -40.45 -30.89 -1.80
N ALA A 79 -40.10 -31.62 -2.85
CA ALA A 79 -39.18 -31.15 -3.88
C ALA A 79 -39.69 -29.92 -4.61
N PHE A 80 -41.00 -29.84 -4.88
CA PHE A 80 -41.62 -28.65 -5.45
C PHE A 80 -41.54 -27.46 -4.49
N ARG A 81 -41.84 -27.64 -3.19
CA ARG A 81 -41.74 -26.57 -2.19
C ARG A 81 -40.31 -26.09 -2.00
N GLU A 82 -39.33 -27.00 -2.00
CA GLU A 82 -37.91 -26.67 -1.94
C GLU A 82 -37.44 -25.98 -3.21
N GLY A 83 -37.82 -26.48 -4.39
CA GLY A 83 -37.56 -25.84 -5.68
C GLY A 83 -38.15 -24.45 -5.77
N TYR A 84 -39.38 -24.27 -5.29
CA TYR A 84 -40.05 -22.97 -5.20
C TYR A 84 -39.36 -22.04 -4.20
N LYS A 85 -38.95 -22.53 -3.03
CA LYS A 85 -38.16 -21.77 -2.05
C LYS A 85 -36.80 -21.36 -2.64
N ASN A 86 -36.13 -22.27 -3.34
CA ASN A 86 -34.84 -22.02 -4.00
C ASN A 86 -34.99 -21.06 -5.17
N ALA A 87 -36.05 -21.16 -5.97
CA ALA A 87 -36.35 -20.22 -7.05
C ALA A 87 -36.72 -18.84 -6.50
N LYS A 88 -37.47 -18.77 -5.39
CA LYS A 88 -37.77 -17.53 -4.68
C LYS A 88 -36.50 -16.89 -4.08
N ASN A 89 -35.57 -17.69 -3.61
CA ASN A 89 -34.31 -17.22 -3.00
C ASN A 89 -33.18 -16.99 -4.02
N GLY A 90 -33.24 -17.64 -5.19
CA GLY A 90 -32.24 -17.57 -6.26
C GLY A 90 -32.70 -16.79 -7.50
N GLY A 91 -33.91 -16.22 -7.47
CA GLY A 91 -34.60 -15.66 -8.63
C GLY A 91 -35.20 -14.29 -8.37
N LYS A 92 -34.38 -13.37 -7.88
CA LYS A 92 -34.40 -11.94 -8.22
C LYS A 92 -33.03 -11.41 -7.81
N LEU A 93 -32.12 -11.24 -8.77
CA LEU A 93 -31.11 -10.22 -8.57
C LEU A 93 -31.91 -8.94 -8.34
N VAL A 94 -31.93 -8.45 -7.11
CA VAL A 94 -32.38 -7.10 -6.83
C VAL A 94 -31.39 -6.22 -7.57
N GLU A 95 -31.68 -5.87 -8.81
CA GLU A 95 -30.92 -4.83 -9.48
C GLU A 95 -31.19 -3.55 -8.70
N LEU A 96 -30.17 -3.13 -7.96
CA LEU A 96 -30.17 -1.83 -7.33
C LEU A 96 -30.30 -0.77 -8.41
N THR A 97 -31.34 0.04 -8.28
CA THR A 97 -31.51 1.26 -9.06
C THR A 97 -31.34 2.44 -8.12
N ASP A 98 -31.16 3.64 -8.67
CA ASP A 98 -31.08 4.88 -7.87
C ASP A 98 -32.33 5.15 -7.01
N ARG A 99 -33.41 4.39 -7.20
CA ARG A 99 -34.68 4.48 -6.47
C ARG A 99 -34.92 3.31 -5.51
N SER A 100 -33.99 2.38 -5.38
CA SER A 100 -34.14 1.25 -4.48
C SER A 100 -34.30 1.72 -3.04
N THR A 101 -35.26 1.13 -2.33
CA THR A 101 -35.51 1.46 -0.93
C THR A 101 -34.37 0.97 -0.03
N PRO A 102 -34.17 1.56 1.17
CA PRO A 102 -33.16 1.08 2.12
C PRO A 102 -33.30 -0.40 2.47
N GLU A 103 -34.53 -0.91 2.47
CA GLU A 103 -34.84 -2.32 2.74
C GLU A 103 -34.40 -3.23 1.59
N GLU A 104 -34.58 -2.81 0.34
CA GLU A 104 -34.09 -3.51 -0.85
C GLU A 104 -32.57 -3.50 -0.93
N VAL A 105 -31.93 -2.39 -0.58
CA VAL A 105 -30.46 -2.28 -0.47
C VAL A 105 -29.94 -3.26 0.58
N LYS A 106 -30.57 -3.31 1.76
CA LYS A 106 -30.16 -4.22 2.83
C LYS A 106 -30.32 -5.68 2.41
N ALA A 107 -31.46 -6.04 1.80
CA ALA A 107 -31.69 -7.39 1.30
C ALA A 107 -30.70 -7.79 0.20
N TYR A 108 -30.33 -6.85 -0.69
CA TYR A 108 -29.29 -7.07 -1.69
C TYR A 108 -27.92 -7.29 -1.04
N ARG A 109 -27.56 -6.47 -0.05
CA ARG A 109 -26.29 -6.61 0.66
C ARG A 109 -26.17 -7.96 1.34
N GLU A 110 -27.20 -8.36 2.08
CA GLU A 110 -27.26 -9.67 2.74
C GLU A 110 -27.15 -10.82 1.73
N ALA A 111 -27.88 -10.74 0.60
CA ALA A 111 -27.85 -11.76 -0.45
C ALA A 111 -26.48 -11.89 -1.14
N ASN A 112 -25.73 -10.79 -1.26
CA ASN A 112 -24.41 -10.76 -1.90
C ASN A 112 -23.25 -10.85 -0.90
N GLY A 113 -23.54 -11.03 0.39
CA GLY A 113 -22.55 -11.09 1.47
C GLY A 113 -21.81 -9.77 1.70
N ILE A 114 -22.38 -8.65 1.27
CA ILE A 114 -21.81 -7.31 1.46
C ILE A 114 -21.98 -6.91 2.93
N PRO A 115 -20.91 -6.53 3.64
CA PRO A 115 -21.00 -6.07 5.02
C PRO A 115 -21.87 -4.81 5.15
N ASP A 116 -22.50 -4.65 6.32
CA ASP A 116 -23.26 -3.44 6.67
C ASP A 116 -22.39 -2.17 6.81
N ASP A 117 -21.08 -2.36 6.94
CA ASP A 117 -20.10 -1.31 7.21
C ASP A 117 -18.90 -1.44 6.25
N ALA A 118 -18.43 -0.31 5.73
CA ALA A 118 -17.29 -0.25 4.81
C ALA A 118 -16.00 -0.82 5.43
N THR A 119 -15.76 -0.62 6.73
CA THR A 119 -14.54 -1.09 7.42
C THR A 119 -14.41 -2.61 7.42
N LYS A 120 -15.53 -3.33 7.32
CA LYS A 120 -15.59 -4.79 7.27
C LYS A 120 -15.32 -5.36 5.88
N TYR A 121 -15.06 -4.53 4.86
CA TYR A 121 -14.65 -5.04 3.57
C TYR A 121 -13.29 -5.74 3.67
N PRO A 122 -13.17 -6.94 3.07
CA PRO A 122 -11.93 -7.68 3.06
C PRO A 122 -10.88 -6.94 2.24
N GLY A 123 -9.63 -7.10 2.64
CA GLY A 123 -8.49 -6.47 1.97
C GLY A 123 -7.64 -5.70 2.96
N ASP A 124 -6.39 -6.10 3.03
CA ASP A 124 -5.34 -5.43 3.79
C ASP A 124 -4.15 -5.20 2.86
N PHE A 125 -3.17 -4.44 3.34
CA PHE A 125 -1.90 -4.27 2.63
C PHE A 125 -1.13 -5.59 2.63
N ARG A 126 -0.32 -5.82 1.60
CA ARG A 126 0.55 -7.01 1.52
C ARG A 126 1.55 -7.02 2.68
N ASP A 127 1.95 -8.22 3.06
CA ASP A 127 3.03 -8.41 4.02
C ASP A 127 4.31 -7.73 3.55
N GLY A 128 4.94 -6.97 4.44
CA GLY A 128 6.19 -6.25 4.16
C GLY A 128 6.02 -4.85 3.52
N PHE A 129 4.79 -4.37 3.32
CA PHE A 129 4.54 -2.99 2.93
C PHE A 129 4.60 -2.07 4.16
N GLU A 130 5.46 -1.04 4.12
CA GLU A 130 5.47 0.01 5.15
C GLU A 130 4.27 0.92 4.98
N VAL A 131 3.20 0.64 5.73
CA VAL A 131 1.95 1.38 5.65
C VAL A 131 2.11 2.75 6.29
N THR A 132 2.00 3.81 5.48
CA THR A 132 1.89 5.18 5.98
C THR A 132 0.44 5.51 6.37
N ASP A 133 0.23 6.57 7.15
CA ASP A 133 -1.14 7.01 7.48
C ASP A 133 -1.91 7.50 6.24
N ALA A 134 -1.20 7.99 5.21
CA ALA A 134 -1.81 8.32 3.92
C ALA A 134 -2.31 7.06 3.20
N ASP A 135 -1.55 5.96 3.24
CA ASP A 135 -1.97 4.69 2.63
C ASP A 135 -3.23 4.14 3.31
N LYS A 136 -3.29 4.20 4.65
CA LYS A 136 -4.50 3.79 5.40
C LYS A 136 -5.72 4.61 4.99
N ALA A 137 -5.55 5.92 4.79
CA ALA A 137 -6.63 6.78 4.32
C ALA A 137 -7.11 6.37 2.91
N ILE A 138 -6.19 6.09 1.99
CA ILE A 138 -6.52 5.61 0.63
C ILE A 138 -7.27 4.27 0.68
N LEU A 139 -6.82 3.31 1.50
CA LEU A 139 -7.50 2.02 1.64
C LEU A 139 -8.89 2.19 2.27
N SER A 140 -9.04 3.07 3.26
CA SER A 140 -10.33 3.41 3.86
C SER A 140 -11.28 4.01 2.82
N ASP A 141 -10.81 4.96 2.02
CA ASP A 141 -11.58 5.58 0.93
C ASP A 141 -11.98 4.54 -0.13
N PHE A 142 -11.09 3.62 -0.48
CA PHE A 142 -11.39 2.50 -1.38
C PHE A 142 -12.52 1.63 -0.81
N LYS A 143 -12.41 1.21 0.45
CA LYS A 143 -13.45 0.40 1.12
C LYS A 143 -14.80 1.14 1.18
N ALA A 144 -14.78 2.44 1.46
CA ALA A 144 -15.98 3.28 1.44
C ALA A 144 -16.63 3.34 0.06
N ALA A 145 -15.83 3.56 -1.00
CA ALA A 145 -16.31 3.64 -2.38
C ALA A 145 -16.89 2.31 -2.88
N MET A 146 -16.30 1.17 -2.49
CA MET A 146 -16.81 -0.17 -2.82
C MET A 146 -18.13 -0.47 -2.08
N HIS A 147 -18.21 -0.11 -0.79
CA HIS A 147 -19.43 -0.30 0.00
C HIS A 147 -20.59 0.58 -0.48
N GLU A 148 -20.33 1.84 -0.82
CA GLU A 148 -21.32 2.76 -1.40
C GLU A 148 -21.95 2.17 -2.68
N ARG A 149 -21.13 1.56 -3.53
CA ARG A 149 -21.55 0.92 -4.79
C ARG A 149 -22.07 -0.49 -4.62
N ASN A 150 -22.17 -1.00 -3.39
CA ASN A 150 -22.62 -2.35 -3.09
C ASN A 150 -21.85 -3.42 -3.88
N VAL A 151 -20.52 -3.24 -3.99
CA VAL A 151 -19.66 -4.18 -4.72
C VAL A 151 -19.49 -5.46 -3.92
N PRO A 152 -19.70 -6.66 -4.50
CA PRO A 152 -19.50 -7.91 -3.78
C PRO A 152 -18.07 -8.01 -3.20
N PRO A 153 -17.88 -8.46 -1.94
CA PRO A 153 -16.56 -8.41 -1.28
C PRO A 153 -15.46 -9.16 -2.02
N LYS A 154 -15.79 -10.27 -2.69
CA LYS A 154 -14.84 -11.03 -3.51
C LYS A 154 -14.30 -10.21 -4.69
N VAL A 155 -15.14 -9.39 -5.30
CA VAL A 155 -14.75 -8.52 -6.42
C VAL A 155 -13.91 -7.36 -5.92
N ALA A 156 -14.30 -6.76 -4.78
CA ALA A 156 -13.51 -5.70 -4.15
C ALA A 156 -12.11 -6.19 -3.74
N ALA A 157 -11.99 -7.40 -3.17
CA ALA A 157 -10.71 -8.01 -2.84
C ALA A 157 -9.84 -8.25 -4.09
N ALA A 158 -10.42 -8.77 -5.17
CA ALA A 158 -9.70 -8.99 -6.43
C ALA A 158 -9.25 -7.66 -7.08
N ALA A 159 -10.07 -6.62 -7.01
CA ALA A 159 -9.72 -5.28 -7.49
C ALA A 159 -8.58 -4.66 -6.67
N LEU A 160 -8.60 -4.85 -5.34
CA LEU A 160 -7.54 -4.39 -4.47
C LEU A 160 -6.21 -5.12 -4.77
N ASP A 161 -6.25 -6.45 -4.93
CA ASP A 161 -5.07 -7.26 -5.25
C ASP A 161 -4.44 -6.83 -6.59
N TRP A 162 -5.27 -6.67 -7.63
CA TRP A 162 -4.83 -6.14 -8.92
C TRP A 162 -4.20 -4.75 -8.81
N TYR A 163 -4.81 -3.85 -8.03
CA TYR A 163 -4.27 -2.50 -7.84
C TYR A 163 -2.92 -2.53 -7.13
N GLN A 164 -2.76 -3.41 -6.13
CA GLN A 164 -1.49 -3.58 -5.43
C GLN A 164 -0.40 -4.13 -6.37
N ASP A 165 -0.72 -5.11 -7.22
CA ASP A 165 0.19 -5.62 -8.25
C ASP A 165 0.57 -4.54 -9.28
N PHE A 166 -0.42 -3.77 -9.72
CA PHE A 166 -0.22 -2.65 -10.64
C PHE A 166 0.66 -1.57 -10.03
N ALA A 167 0.42 -1.17 -8.78
CA ALA A 167 1.22 -0.20 -8.05
C ALA A 167 2.66 -0.68 -7.85
N ALA A 168 2.85 -1.95 -7.49
CA ALA A 168 4.17 -2.56 -7.35
C ALA A 168 4.94 -2.57 -8.68
N THR A 169 4.26 -2.94 -9.77
CA THR A 169 4.85 -2.94 -11.12
C THR A 169 5.25 -1.52 -11.54
N GLN A 170 4.37 -0.53 -11.35
CA GLN A 170 4.69 0.86 -11.64
C GLN A 170 5.87 1.38 -10.81
N ALA A 171 5.94 1.03 -9.53
CA ALA A 171 7.06 1.42 -8.68
C ALA A 171 8.38 0.78 -9.16
N GLN A 172 8.34 -0.48 -9.58
CA GLN A 172 9.49 -1.17 -10.14
C GLN A 172 9.94 -0.55 -11.47
N ASP A 173 9.00 -0.27 -12.38
CA ASP A 173 9.29 0.34 -13.68
C ASP A 173 9.87 1.74 -13.52
N LEU A 174 9.29 2.54 -12.62
CA LEU A 174 9.83 3.85 -12.25
C LEU A 174 11.26 3.70 -11.73
N ASN A 175 11.49 2.83 -10.76
CA ASN A 175 12.84 2.60 -10.21
C ASN A 175 13.84 2.14 -11.28
N ALA A 176 13.43 1.29 -12.22
CA ALA A 176 14.27 0.84 -13.32
C ALA A 176 14.61 1.99 -14.29
N GLN A 177 13.64 2.83 -14.63
CA GLN A 177 13.87 4.03 -15.44
C GLN A 177 14.82 5.01 -14.74
N LEU A 178 14.63 5.23 -13.44
CA LEU A 178 15.50 6.10 -12.64
C LEU A 178 16.94 5.58 -12.60
N ALA A 179 17.13 4.29 -12.35
CA ALA A 179 18.44 3.67 -12.37
C ALA A 179 19.12 3.78 -13.75
N LYS A 180 18.34 3.67 -14.83
CA LYS A 180 18.83 3.88 -16.19
C LYS A 180 19.30 5.30 -16.42
N VAL A 181 18.48 6.31 -16.07
CA VAL A 181 18.84 7.74 -16.23
C VAL A 181 20.09 8.07 -15.42
N ALA A 182 20.15 7.64 -14.15
CA ALA A 182 21.32 7.83 -13.31
C ALA A 182 22.59 7.20 -13.93
N GLY A 183 22.47 5.97 -14.45
CA GLY A 183 23.56 5.27 -15.13
C GLY A 183 24.02 5.97 -16.41
N GLU A 184 23.09 6.49 -17.22
CA GLU A 184 23.38 7.24 -18.45
C GLU A 184 24.07 8.58 -18.15
N THR A 185 23.58 9.31 -17.14
CA THR A 185 24.22 10.55 -16.66
C THR A 185 25.63 10.27 -16.17
N GLN A 186 25.82 9.30 -15.28
CA GLN A 186 27.15 8.94 -14.78
C GLN A 186 28.10 8.52 -15.92
N LYS A 187 27.61 7.73 -16.88
CA LYS A 187 28.41 7.33 -18.05
C LYS A 187 28.82 8.53 -18.89
N SER A 188 27.90 9.46 -19.16
CA SER A 188 28.18 10.68 -19.91
C SER A 188 29.22 11.54 -19.20
N LEU A 189 29.07 11.75 -17.89
CA LEU A 189 29.99 12.55 -17.09
C LEU A 189 31.37 11.92 -17.01
N ARG A 190 31.47 10.60 -16.80
CA ARG A 190 32.77 9.90 -16.81
C ARG A 190 33.44 9.91 -18.17
N ALA A 191 32.67 9.83 -19.25
CA ALA A 191 33.22 9.94 -20.61
C ALA A 191 33.78 11.34 -20.90
N GLU A 192 33.17 12.38 -20.35
CA GLU A 192 33.55 13.77 -20.57
C GLU A 192 34.66 14.25 -19.63
N TRP A 193 34.58 13.91 -18.34
CA TRP A 193 35.52 14.36 -17.32
C TRP A 193 36.66 13.38 -17.04
N GLY A 194 36.53 12.12 -17.47
CA GLY A 194 37.58 11.12 -17.30
C GLY A 194 38.03 10.97 -15.84
N GLY A 195 39.33 11.18 -15.60
CA GLY A 195 39.93 11.10 -14.26
C GLY A 195 39.51 12.22 -13.31
N ASP A 196 38.99 13.34 -13.82
CA ASP A 196 38.55 14.47 -13.01
C ASP A 196 37.11 14.30 -12.49
N TYR A 197 36.43 13.22 -12.89
CA TYR A 197 35.04 12.98 -12.52
C TYR A 197 34.83 13.03 -11.00
N ASP A 198 35.62 12.28 -10.23
CA ASP A 198 35.44 12.20 -8.78
C ASP A 198 35.79 13.55 -8.10
N GLY A 199 36.75 14.30 -8.65
CA GLY A 199 37.12 15.64 -8.18
C GLY A 199 36.01 16.68 -8.42
N GLN A 200 35.42 16.67 -9.60
CA GLN A 200 34.33 17.58 -9.97
C GLN A 200 33.05 17.30 -9.17
N ILE A 201 32.69 16.03 -8.98
CA ILE A 201 31.56 15.64 -8.14
C ILE A 201 31.82 16.01 -6.67
N GLY A 202 33.03 15.77 -6.16
CA GLY A 202 33.39 16.14 -4.79
C GLY A 202 33.32 17.66 -4.55
N ALA A 203 33.84 18.46 -5.48
CA ALA A 203 33.77 19.92 -5.41
C ALA A 203 32.33 20.44 -5.45
N ALA A 204 31.48 19.85 -6.29
CA ALA A 204 30.06 20.16 -6.35
C ALA A 204 29.35 19.84 -5.02
N GLN A 205 29.58 18.65 -4.45
CA GLN A 205 28.96 18.25 -3.18
C GLN A 205 29.40 19.15 -2.02
N GLU A 206 30.69 19.46 -1.94
CA GLU A 206 31.24 20.32 -0.90
C GLU A 206 30.67 21.75 -0.98
N LEU A 207 30.56 22.30 -2.20
CA LEU A 207 29.94 23.61 -2.43
C LEU A 207 28.51 23.62 -1.87
N MET A 208 27.73 22.61 -2.23
CA MET A 208 26.31 22.55 -1.87
C MET A 208 26.14 22.39 -0.36
N LYS A 209 26.95 21.56 0.29
CA LYS A 209 26.96 21.44 1.75
C LYS A 209 27.40 22.74 2.44
N ALA A 210 28.39 23.43 1.90
CA ALA A 210 28.87 24.71 2.45
C ALA A 210 27.81 25.82 2.40
N HIS A 211 26.96 25.83 1.36
CA HIS A 211 25.94 26.86 1.18
C HIS A 211 24.55 26.51 1.73
N LEU A 212 24.15 25.24 1.69
CA LEU A 212 22.82 24.78 2.10
C LEU A 212 22.81 24.08 3.47
N GLY A 213 23.99 23.74 4.01
CA GLY A 213 24.12 22.81 5.13
C GLY A 213 23.85 21.36 4.72
N GLU A 214 24.14 20.41 5.61
CA GLU A 214 23.90 18.98 5.33
C GLU A 214 22.42 18.67 5.12
N ASP A 215 21.53 19.25 5.93
CA ASP A 215 20.08 19.04 5.82
C ASP A 215 19.52 19.59 4.51
N GLY A 216 19.94 20.81 4.12
CA GLY A 216 19.49 21.45 2.88
C GLY A 216 20.00 20.72 1.64
N PHE A 217 21.25 20.22 1.68
CA PHE A 217 21.76 19.34 0.63
C PHE A 217 20.96 18.04 0.55
N GLY A 218 20.67 17.40 1.68
CA GLY A 218 19.84 16.19 1.73
C GLY A 218 18.45 16.40 1.14
N GLN A 219 17.79 17.50 1.47
CA GLN A 219 16.50 17.89 0.89
C GLN A 219 16.60 18.08 -0.62
N MET A 220 17.63 18.78 -1.11
CA MET A 220 17.82 18.99 -2.53
C MET A 220 18.08 17.69 -3.30
N MET A 221 18.87 16.78 -2.75
CA MET A 221 19.12 15.45 -3.36
C MET A 221 17.87 14.57 -3.36
N GLY A 222 16.93 14.82 -2.44
CA GLY A 222 15.61 14.21 -2.43
C GLY A 222 14.62 14.79 -3.45
N LEU A 223 14.92 15.94 -4.07
CA LEU A 223 14.01 16.57 -5.02
C LEU A 223 13.84 15.72 -6.28
N ARG A 224 12.57 15.61 -6.68
CA ARG A 224 12.16 14.96 -7.93
C ARG A 224 11.62 16.00 -8.90
N LEU A 225 12.02 15.85 -10.15
CA LEU A 225 11.47 16.59 -11.28
C LEU A 225 10.07 16.06 -11.62
N MET A 226 9.35 16.80 -12.45
CA MET A 226 7.96 16.47 -12.85
C MET A 226 7.85 15.14 -13.59
N ASP A 227 8.93 14.69 -14.22
CA ASP A 227 9.03 13.39 -14.90
C ASP A 227 9.36 12.23 -13.93
N GLY A 228 9.48 12.51 -12.62
CA GLY A 228 9.81 11.55 -11.58
C GLY A 228 11.31 11.33 -11.37
N SER A 229 12.17 11.83 -12.28
CA SER A 229 13.62 11.77 -12.18
C SER A 229 14.15 12.59 -11.00
N ARG A 230 15.28 12.18 -10.41
CA ARG A 230 15.88 12.95 -9.31
C ARG A 230 16.68 14.10 -9.89
N LEU A 231 16.63 15.25 -9.23
CA LEU A 231 17.39 16.43 -9.66
C LEU A 231 18.90 16.13 -9.74
N GLN A 232 19.42 15.33 -8.81
CA GLN A 232 20.82 14.90 -8.77
C GLN A 232 21.25 14.01 -9.96
N ASP A 233 20.30 13.38 -10.66
CA ASP A 233 20.59 12.53 -11.83
C ASP A 233 20.46 13.30 -13.15
N SER A 234 20.05 14.58 -13.08
CA SER A 234 19.92 15.47 -14.24
C SER A 234 21.28 15.94 -14.72
N LEU A 235 21.69 15.50 -15.90
CA LEU A 235 22.98 15.84 -16.50
C LEU A 235 23.26 17.36 -16.56
N PRO A 236 22.33 18.23 -17.02
CA PRO A 236 22.54 19.68 -17.02
C PRO A 236 22.78 20.25 -15.61
N PHE A 237 22.05 19.74 -14.62
CA PHE A 237 22.16 20.20 -13.24
C PHE A 237 23.49 19.79 -12.61
N VAL A 238 23.89 18.52 -12.76
CA VAL A 238 25.18 18.03 -12.24
C VAL A 238 26.35 18.78 -12.86
N LYS A 239 26.29 19.04 -14.18
CA LYS A 239 27.30 19.86 -14.85
C LYS A 239 27.36 21.28 -14.31
N MET A 240 26.21 21.93 -14.16
CA MET A 240 26.14 23.29 -13.58
C MET A 240 26.79 23.33 -12.19
N MET A 241 26.45 22.39 -11.31
CA MET A 241 27.03 22.33 -9.96
C MET A 241 28.53 22.06 -9.99
N ALA A 242 28.99 21.16 -10.86
CA ALA A 242 30.41 20.86 -11.03
C ALA A 242 31.19 22.07 -11.53
N THR A 243 30.66 22.82 -12.50
CA THR A 243 31.27 24.07 -12.97
C THR A 243 31.35 25.10 -11.85
N ILE A 244 30.26 25.35 -11.12
CA ILE A 244 30.28 26.32 -10.02
C ILE A 244 31.22 25.86 -8.90
N GLY A 245 31.23 24.57 -8.55
CA GLY A 245 32.12 24.01 -7.53
C GLY A 245 33.58 24.10 -7.95
N ALA A 246 33.89 23.81 -9.21
CA ALA A 246 35.21 24.00 -9.77
C ALA A 246 35.61 25.49 -9.73
N ASP A 247 34.77 26.41 -10.18
CA ASP A 247 35.07 27.84 -10.16
C ASP A 247 35.26 28.36 -8.71
N TYR A 248 34.43 27.88 -7.77
CA TYR A 248 34.42 28.31 -6.38
C TYR A 248 35.58 27.75 -5.53
N TYR A 249 35.99 26.50 -5.74
CA TYR A 249 37.14 25.91 -5.03
C TYR A 249 38.45 26.06 -5.77
N GLY A 250 38.37 26.62 -6.96
CA GLY A 250 39.52 26.85 -7.79
C GLY A 250 40.06 25.61 -8.48
N SER A 251 39.26 25.18 -9.44
CA SER A 251 39.55 24.35 -10.59
C SER A 251 40.61 23.29 -10.32
N THR A 252 40.22 22.14 -9.74
CA THR A 252 40.87 20.83 -9.97
C THR A 252 42.40 20.75 -9.85
N ALA A 253 43.07 21.72 -9.20
CA ALA A 253 44.51 21.86 -9.31
C ALA A 253 45.24 21.69 -7.98
N ILE A 254 44.55 21.92 -6.86
CA ILE A 254 45.17 21.70 -5.55
C ILE A 254 45.31 20.20 -5.24
N LEU A 255 44.49 19.32 -5.84
CA LEU A 255 44.39 17.91 -5.40
C LEU A 255 44.83 16.83 -6.39
N THR A 256 44.98 17.11 -7.70
CA THR A 256 45.58 16.15 -8.66
C THR A 256 47.11 16.28 -8.73
N GLY A 257 47.71 17.20 -7.95
CA GLY A 257 49.16 17.44 -7.92
C GLY A 257 49.63 18.58 -8.82
N ASP A 258 48.73 19.34 -9.44
CA ASP A 258 49.10 20.51 -10.26
C ASP A 258 49.12 21.82 -9.47
N ILE A 259 50.18 21.96 -8.66
CA ILE A 259 50.46 23.08 -7.76
C ILE A 259 50.37 24.46 -8.46
N GLU A 260 50.53 24.52 -9.78
CA GLU A 260 50.46 25.79 -10.52
C GLU A 260 49.04 26.29 -10.75
N ALA A 261 48.10 25.42 -11.11
CA ALA A 261 46.72 25.84 -11.31
C ALA A 261 46.02 26.13 -9.97
N ALA A 262 46.48 25.50 -8.88
CA ALA A 262 46.06 25.74 -7.50
C ALA A 262 46.35 27.18 -7.05
N GLY A 263 47.57 27.64 -7.33
CA GLY A 263 47.99 29.00 -7.03
C GLY A 263 47.24 30.03 -7.87
N LYS A 264 46.99 29.74 -9.15
CA LYS A 264 46.28 30.67 -10.04
C LYS A 264 44.84 30.92 -9.58
N THR A 265 44.12 29.91 -9.09
CA THR A 265 42.73 30.18 -8.66
C THR A 265 42.62 30.84 -7.31
N LEU A 266 43.51 30.53 -6.37
CA LEU A 266 43.60 31.29 -5.12
C LEU A 266 43.93 32.77 -5.39
N GLU A 267 44.75 33.05 -6.41
CA GLU A 267 45.06 34.43 -6.81
C GLU A 267 43.84 35.14 -7.44
N ALA A 268 43.01 34.43 -8.21
CA ALA A 268 41.77 34.97 -8.76
C ALA A 268 40.74 35.29 -7.68
N GLN A 269 40.52 34.38 -6.72
CA GLN A 269 39.61 34.59 -5.59
C GLN A 269 40.04 35.78 -4.72
N LYS A 270 41.34 35.96 -4.54
CA LYS A 270 41.91 37.15 -3.89
C LYS A 270 41.56 38.43 -4.66
N GLN A 271 41.68 38.45 -5.99
CA GLN A 271 41.36 39.64 -6.79
C GLN A 271 39.86 39.99 -6.74
N ASP A 272 38.97 39.00 -6.78
CA ASP A 272 37.51 39.23 -6.68
C ASP A 272 37.12 39.81 -5.32
N LEU A 273 37.70 39.29 -4.24
CA LEU A 273 37.50 39.85 -2.91
C LEU A 273 38.12 41.25 -2.79
N LEU A 274 39.26 41.53 -3.42
CA LEU A 274 39.84 42.88 -3.47
C LEU A 274 39.00 43.87 -4.30
N ALA A 275 38.29 43.40 -5.33
CA ALA A 275 37.43 44.24 -6.16
C ALA A 275 36.22 44.78 -5.36
N LEU A 276 35.77 44.05 -4.33
CA LEU A 276 34.77 44.55 -3.37
C LEU A 276 35.21 45.84 -2.70
N ARG A 277 36.52 46.14 -2.60
CA ARG A 277 37.00 47.42 -2.06
C ARG A 277 36.45 48.63 -2.82
N VAL A 278 36.15 48.45 -4.11
CA VAL A 278 35.62 49.52 -4.97
C VAL A 278 34.11 49.39 -5.15
N SER A 279 33.59 48.16 -5.29
CA SER A 279 32.16 47.94 -5.58
C SER A 279 31.26 47.89 -4.34
N ASP A 280 31.74 47.39 -3.20
CA ASP A 280 31.03 47.36 -1.93
C ASP A 280 32.02 47.50 -0.75
N PRO A 281 32.45 48.74 -0.46
CA PRO A 281 33.52 49.00 0.51
C PRO A 281 33.19 48.56 1.94
N GLU A 282 31.92 48.54 2.31
CA GLU A 282 31.46 48.10 3.64
C GLU A 282 31.56 46.59 3.76
N LYS A 283 31.10 45.85 2.74
CA LYS A 283 31.26 44.40 2.69
C LYS A 283 32.72 43.99 2.60
N PHE A 284 33.56 44.74 1.88
CA PHE A 284 34.99 44.50 1.83
C PHE A 284 35.66 44.61 3.19
N LYS A 285 35.29 45.61 4.00
CA LYS A 285 35.83 45.81 5.36
C LYS A 285 35.29 44.81 6.38
N SER A 286 34.28 44.02 6.03
CA SER A 286 33.73 43.02 6.95
C SER A 286 34.78 41.99 7.36
N ASP A 287 34.71 41.56 8.61
CA ASP A 287 35.64 40.56 9.18
C ASP A 287 35.61 39.23 8.40
N ASP A 288 34.46 38.88 7.80
CA ASP A 288 34.33 37.68 6.96
C ASP A 288 35.15 37.79 5.67
N VAL A 289 35.06 38.91 4.95
CA VAL A 289 35.82 39.13 3.72
C VAL A 289 37.30 39.28 4.00
N GLN A 290 37.69 40.03 5.04
CA GLN A 290 39.09 40.16 5.44
C GLN A 290 39.69 38.85 5.95
N GLY A 291 38.91 38.04 6.69
CA GLY A 291 39.28 36.72 7.14
C GLY A 291 39.50 35.73 5.98
N LYS A 292 38.62 35.75 4.97
CA LYS A 292 38.77 34.97 3.73
C LYS A 292 40.01 35.40 2.94
N LEU A 293 40.22 36.70 2.78
CA LEU A 293 41.41 37.24 2.12
C LEU A 293 42.70 36.75 2.79
N THR A 294 42.76 36.83 4.13
CA THR A 294 43.90 36.38 4.93
C THR A 294 44.19 34.88 4.77
N LYS A 295 43.15 34.05 4.76
CA LYS A 295 43.28 32.60 4.51
C LYS A 295 43.80 32.30 3.11
N ILE A 296 43.29 33.00 2.10
CA ILE A 296 43.74 32.85 0.70
C ILE A 296 45.23 33.23 0.57
N TYR A 297 45.67 34.32 1.20
CA TYR A 297 47.10 34.67 1.25
C TYR A 297 47.95 33.56 1.88
N ALA A 298 47.53 33.02 3.02
CA ALA A 298 48.26 31.93 3.68
C ALA A 298 48.27 30.62 2.87
N GLN A 299 47.22 30.36 2.07
CA GLN A 299 47.17 29.22 1.16
C GLN A 299 48.07 29.42 -0.06
N LEU A 300 48.09 30.62 -0.64
CA LEU A 300 49.01 30.98 -1.72
C LEU A 300 50.48 30.86 -1.31
N GLU A 301 50.81 31.27 -0.08
CA GLU A 301 52.15 31.12 0.48
C GLU A 301 52.54 29.64 0.65
N LYS A 302 51.62 28.79 1.10
CA LYS A 302 51.86 27.34 1.20
C LYS A 302 51.99 26.67 -0.17
N VAL A 303 51.26 27.16 -1.18
CA VAL A 303 51.35 26.67 -2.55
C VAL A 303 52.67 27.08 -3.20
N SER A 304 53.12 28.32 -2.99
CA SER A 304 54.41 28.80 -3.48
C SER A 304 55.60 28.14 -2.79
N ALA A 305 55.50 27.84 -1.49
CA ALA A 305 56.54 27.13 -0.73
C ALA A 305 56.68 25.64 -1.08
N ARG A 306 55.72 25.08 -1.85
CA ARG A 306 55.74 23.69 -2.33
C ARG A 306 56.16 23.55 -3.80
N LYS A 307 56.35 24.67 -4.52
CA LYS A 307 57.02 24.69 -5.83
C LYS A 307 58.53 24.60 -5.65
#